data_AF-A0A810L930-F1
#
_entry.id   AF-A0A810L930-F1
#
_cell.length_a   1.000
_cell.length_b   1.000
_cell.length_c   1.000
_cell.angle_alpha   90.00
_cell.angle_beta   90.00
_cell.angle_gamma   90.00
#
_symmetry.space_group_name_H-M   'P 1'
#
loop_
_entity.id
_entity.type
_entity.pdbx_description
1 polymer ?
#
loop_
_entity_poly.entity_id
_entity_poly.type
_entity_poly.pdbx_seq_one_letter_code
_entity_poly.pdbx_strand_id
1 'polypeptide(L)'
;MATAPLRREEADQRLTAIGEEYDRLAASMYALDSDPALRWLRAGGATGATAERLADLPQRVSVLWAHFSVAGDLLDAARAVRARRGRPSDDDLAELAALLREPMVALDAAGLPADGTGNPVARRLCLVDLIPMVVVDAAAAGKRLAAVRGALTALTDLVSPTADAVDEVTTLAAEFGLTDLARPLIAELDAVRGPALADPLTAAPDGTPTAAVTGRLGRLDESVAAARRRLSGLVALRDDYAGRRSGWTASLTALAEAEQAAGAAYRAAAAKIADPGLPPVPAAAEQLRSRLANLDELHRGAAWPALADAVASTEREIAAAADRARELRSAADGLLARREELRGRLAAYRAKAAALGRLEDTDVARRYSAAERLLYTAPCDLPAATRAVYGYQQALSELVRQREGSA
;
A
#
# COMPACT_ATOMS: atom_id res chain seq x y z
N MET A 1 -57.88 -5.03 -47.87
CA MET A 1 -57.40 -4.82 -49.25
C MET A 1 -56.84 -6.14 -49.71
N ALA A 2 -57.35 -6.73 -50.80
CA ALA A 2 -56.89 -8.03 -51.27
C ALA A 2 -55.41 -7.92 -51.69
N THR A 3 -54.55 -8.64 -50.98
CA THR A 3 -53.10 -8.69 -51.20
C THR A 3 -52.85 -9.22 -52.61
N ALA A 4 -52.05 -8.50 -53.43
CA ALA A 4 -51.73 -8.94 -54.78
C ALA A 4 -51.11 -10.36 -54.76
N PRO A 5 -51.44 -11.23 -55.76
CA PRO A 5 -50.98 -12.61 -55.78
C PRO A 5 -49.44 -12.66 -55.75
N LEU A 6 -48.90 -13.46 -54.83
CA LEU A 6 -47.46 -13.63 -54.64
C LEU A 6 -46.87 -14.30 -55.89
N ARG A 7 -45.93 -13.64 -56.55
CA ARG A 7 -45.21 -14.24 -57.69
C ARG A 7 -44.10 -15.15 -57.18
N ARG A 8 -43.74 -16.18 -57.95
CA ARG A 8 -42.66 -17.12 -57.61
C ARG A 8 -41.34 -16.43 -57.25
N GLU A 9 -40.88 -15.51 -58.10
CA GLU A 9 -39.61 -14.79 -57.87
C GLU A 9 -39.67 -13.97 -56.58
N GLU A 10 -40.82 -13.36 -56.28
CA GLU A 10 -41.02 -12.61 -55.04
C GLU A 10 -41.05 -13.53 -53.80
N ALA A 11 -41.64 -14.73 -53.92
CA ALA A 11 -41.61 -15.74 -52.87
C ALA A 11 -40.18 -16.22 -52.57
N ASP A 12 -39.40 -16.51 -53.62
CA ASP A 12 -38.01 -16.92 -53.52
C ASP A 12 -37.15 -15.82 -52.87
N GLN A 13 -37.30 -14.56 -53.32
CA GLN A 13 -36.59 -13.42 -52.73
C GLN A 13 -36.93 -13.21 -51.25
N ARG A 14 -38.22 -13.30 -50.88
CA ARG A 14 -38.65 -13.15 -49.48
C ARG A 14 -38.16 -14.28 -48.59
N LEU A 15 -38.22 -15.53 -49.05
CA LEU A 15 -37.70 -16.68 -48.32
C LEU A 15 -36.19 -16.58 -48.08
N THR A 16 -35.43 -16.11 -49.08
CA THR A 16 -34.01 -15.84 -48.92
C THR A 16 -33.77 -14.74 -47.87
N ALA A 17 -34.45 -13.60 -47.98
CA ALA A 17 -34.27 -12.47 -47.06
C ALA A 17 -34.62 -12.85 -45.60
N ILE A 18 -35.76 -13.51 -45.39
CA ILE A 18 -36.18 -14.00 -44.06
C ILE A 18 -35.22 -15.07 -43.55
N GLY A 19 -34.70 -15.94 -44.43
CA GLY A 19 -33.68 -16.92 -44.09
C GLY A 19 -32.40 -16.28 -43.57
N GLU A 20 -31.88 -15.28 -44.26
CA GLU A 20 -30.70 -14.52 -43.82
C GLU A 20 -30.93 -13.79 -42.48
N GLU A 21 -32.14 -13.24 -42.26
CA GLU A 21 -32.53 -12.64 -40.98
C GLU A 21 -32.60 -13.68 -39.86
N TYR A 22 -33.17 -14.85 -40.14
CA TYR A 22 -33.25 -15.95 -39.19
C TYR A 22 -31.87 -16.49 -38.83
N ASP A 23 -30.94 -16.59 -39.79
CA ASP A 23 -29.57 -17.03 -39.53
C ASP A 23 -28.82 -16.03 -38.61
N ARG A 24 -29.03 -14.71 -38.81
CA ARG A 24 -28.53 -13.68 -37.88
C ARG A 24 -29.13 -13.80 -36.48
N LEU A 25 -30.42 -14.11 -36.41
CA LEU A 25 -31.10 -14.38 -35.14
C LEU A 25 -30.52 -15.63 -34.45
N ALA A 26 -30.31 -16.72 -35.19
CA ALA A 26 -29.72 -17.96 -34.67
C ALA A 26 -28.32 -17.70 -34.07
N ALA A 27 -27.48 -16.91 -34.76
CA ALA A 27 -26.19 -16.50 -34.24
C ALA A 27 -26.31 -15.67 -32.95
N SER A 28 -27.28 -14.76 -32.88
CA SER A 28 -27.55 -13.94 -31.69
C SER A 28 -28.03 -14.77 -30.50
N MET A 29 -28.92 -15.73 -30.73
CA MET A 29 -29.43 -16.64 -29.70
C MET A 29 -28.33 -17.56 -29.16
N TYR A 30 -27.47 -18.07 -30.05
CA TYR A 30 -26.31 -18.87 -29.63
C TYR A 30 -25.31 -18.06 -28.81
N ALA A 31 -25.00 -16.82 -29.22
CA ALA A 31 -24.13 -15.92 -28.47
C ALA A 31 -24.71 -15.61 -27.07
N LEU A 32 -26.04 -15.45 -26.99
CA LEU A 32 -26.74 -15.18 -25.74
C LEU A 32 -26.67 -16.37 -24.77
N ASP A 33 -26.92 -17.59 -25.24
CA ASP A 33 -26.94 -18.77 -24.37
C ASP A 33 -25.54 -19.26 -23.95
N SER A 34 -24.55 -19.06 -24.82
CA SER A 34 -23.14 -19.33 -24.49
C SER A 34 -22.50 -18.25 -23.61
N ASP A 35 -23.19 -17.14 -23.32
CA ASP A 35 -22.62 -16.04 -22.54
C ASP A 35 -22.29 -16.47 -21.09
N PRO A 36 -21.04 -16.32 -20.63
CA PRO A 36 -20.64 -16.67 -19.27
C PRO A 36 -21.43 -15.92 -18.18
N ALA A 37 -21.80 -14.65 -18.42
CA ALA A 37 -22.55 -13.87 -17.45
C ALA A 37 -23.97 -14.43 -17.25
N LEU A 38 -24.59 -14.99 -18.29
CA LEU A 38 -25.88 -15.65 -18.17
C LEU A 38 -25.79 -16.94 -17.35
N ARG A 39 -24.73 -17.75 -17.56
CA ARG A 39 -24.48 -18.95 -16.75
C ARG A 39 -24.22 -18.61 -15.27
N TRP A 40 -23.43 -17.58 -15.02
CA TRP A 40 -23.16 -17.07 -13.66
C TRP A 40 -24.45 -16.58 -12.97
N LEU A 41 -25.32 -15.86 -13.68
CA LEU A 41 -26.64 -15.45 -13.18
C LEU A 41 -27.52 -16.65 -12.82
N ARG A 42 -27.61 -17.64 -13.72
CA ARG A 42 -28.40 -18.87 -13.51
C ARG A 42 -27.90 -19.68 -12.31
N ALA A 43 -26.60 -19.61 -11.99
CA ALA A 43 -26.01 -20.26 -10.83
C ALA A 43 -26.23 -19.50 -9.50
N GLY A 44 -26.98 -18.38 -9.50
CA GLY A 44 -27.22 -17.58 -8.30
C GLY A 44 -26.05 -16.67 -7.91
N GLY A 45 -25.17 -16.34 -8.86
CA GLY A 45 -23.98 -15.53 -8.59
C GLY A 45 -24.26 -14.05 -8.25
N ALA A 46 -25.43 -13.53 -8.62
CA ALA A 46 -25.77 -12.12 -8.43
C ALA A 46 -26.51 -11.87 -7.11
N THR A 47 -26.14 -10.78 -6.46
CA THR A 47 -26.78 -10.21 -5.27
C THR A 47 -27.01 -8.71 -5.45
N GLY A 48 -27.71 -8.08 -4.52
CA GLY A 48 -27.89 -6.62 -4.48
C GLY A 48 -28.53 -6.05 -5.76
N ALA A 49 -28.07 -4.87 -6.18
CA ALA A 49 -28.68 -4.16 -7.30
C ALA A 49 -28.44 -4.88 -8.65
N THR A 50 -27.37 -5.66 -8.77
CA THR A 50 -27.14 -6.51 -9.96
C THR A 50 -28.24 -7.55 -10.11
N ALA A 51 -28.62 -8.23 -9.02
CA ALA A 51 -29.72 -9.19 -9.04
C ALA A 51 -31.05 -8.52 -9.38
N GLU A 52 -31.35 -7.37 -8.77
CA GLU A 52 -32.58 -6.61 -9.04
C GLU A 52 -32.66 -6.15 -10.51
N ARG A 53 -31.57 -5.59 -11.04
CA ARG A 53 -31.48 -5.12 -12.42
C ARG A 53 -31.56 -6.24 -13.45
N LEU A 54 -31.37 -7.50 -13.06
CA LEU A 54 -31.33 -8.66 -13.95
C LEU A 54 -32.41 -9.69 -13.64
N ALA A 55 -33.32 -9.39 -12.71
CA ALA A 55 -34.35 -10.32 -12.25
C ALA A 55 -35.26 -10.84 -13.37
N ASP A 56 -35.58 -9.99 -14.36
CA ASP A 56 -36.44 -10.35 -15.50
C ASP A 56 -35.67 -11.00 -16.66
N LEU A 57 -34.33 -10.98 -16.65
CA LEU A 57 -33.53 -11.43 -17.79
C LEU A 57 -33.69 -12.93 -18.07
N PRO A 58 -33.66 -13.85 -17.09
CA PRO A 58 -33.86 -15.28 -17.37
C PRO A 58 -35.21 -15.58 -18.04
N GLN A 59 -36.29 -14.92 -17.58
CA GLN A 59 -37.61 -15.07 -18.18
C GLN A 59 -37.64 -14.52 -19.60
N ARG A 60 -37.05 -13.35 -19.85
CA ARG A 60 -36.93 -12.79 -21.21
C ARG A 60 -36.18 -13.72 -22.15
N VAL A 61 -35.06 -14.31 -21.70
CA VAL A 61 -34.30 -15.28 -22.50
C VAL A 61 -35.17 -16.49 -22.86
N SER A 62 -36.00 -16.97 -21.93
CA SER A 62 -36.94 -18.07 -22.21
C SER A 62 -37.97 -17.69 -23.27
N VAL A 63 -38.49 -16.46 -23.24
CA VAL A 63 -39.43 -15.96 -24.26
C VAL A 63 -38.75 -15.85 -25.63
N LEU A 64 -37.51 -15.35 -25.67
CA LEU A 64 -36.73 -15.25 -26.92
C LEU A 64 -36.50 -16.62 -27.56
N TRP A 65 -36.21 -17.65 -26.76
CA TRP A 65 -36.09 -19.02 -27.26
C TRP A 65 -37.40 -19.56 -27.82
N ALA A 66 -38.53 -19.28 -27.17
CA ALA A 66 -39.84 -19.68 -27.67
C ALA A 66 -40.18 -18.98 -29.00
N HIS A 67 -39.87 -17.69 -29.13
CA HIS A 67 -40.04 -16.96 -30.40
C HIS A 67 -39.12 -17.48 -31.49
N PHE A 68 -37.86 -17.78 -31.16
CA PHE A 68 -36.91 -18.38 -32.09
C PHE A 68 -37.42 -19.71 -32.65
N SER A 69 -37.90 -20.61 -31.78
CA SER A 69 -38.46 -21.89 -32.20
C SER A 69 -39.66 -21.73 -33.15
N VAL A 70 -40.64 -20.88 -32.79
CA VAL A 70 -41.82 -20.67 -33.65
C VAL A 70 -41.48 -20.01 -34.97
N ALA A 71 -40.53 -19.06 -34.99
CA ALA A 71 -40.05 -18.46 -36.23
C ALA A 71 -39.38 -19.49 -37.13
N GLY A 72 -38.59 -20.40 -36.56
CA GLY A 72 -37.95 -21.51 -37.28
C GLY A 72 -38.95 -22.49 -37.87
N ASP A 73 -39.91 -22.95 -37.06
CA ASP A 73 -40.96 -23.87 -37.49
C ASP A 73 -41.78 -23.28 -38.65
N LEU A 74 -42.12 -21.99 -38.58
CA LEU A 74 -42.88 -21.30 -39.63
C LEU A 74 -42.06 -21.11 -40.92
N LEU A 75 -40.77 -20.80 -40.79
CA LEU A 75 -39.85 -20.67 -41.93
C LEU A 75 -39.64 -22.02 -42.62
N ASP A 76 -39.47 -23.09 -41.85
CA ASP A 76 -39.31 -24.45 -42.38
C ASP A 76 -40.60 -24.95 -43.03
N ALA A 77 -41.77 -24.63 -42.47
CA ALA A 77 -43.06 -24.87 -43.13
C ALA A 77 -43.14 -24.13 -44.48
N ALA A 78 -42.78 -22.85 -44.53
CA ALA A 78 -42.77 -22.08 -45.78
C ALA A 78 -41.78 -22.65 -46.82
N ARG A 79 -40.58 -23.06 -46.39
CA ARG A 79 -39.60 -23.73 -47.25
C ARG A 79 -40.12 -25.07 -47.77
N ALA A 80 -40.81 -25.84 -46.93
CA ALA A 80 -41.42 -27.12 -47.31
C ALA A 80 -42.50 -26.94 -48.38
N VAL A 81 -43.40 -25.97 -48.21
CA VAL A 81 -44.42 -25.61 -49.23
C VAL A 81 -43.75 -25.26 -50.55
N ARG A 82 -42.71 -24.42 -50.52
CA ARG A 82 -41.97 -24.01 -51.71
C ARG A 82 -41.24 -25.17 -52.41
N ALA A 83 -40.80 -26.17 -51.65
CA ALA A 83 -40.06 -27.33 -52.15
C ALA A 83 -40.96 -28.45 -52.70
N ARG A 84 -42.28 -28.43 -52.46
CA ARG A 84 -43.22 -29.48 -52.90
C ARG A 84 -43.14 -29.76 -54.40
N ARG A 85 -42.91 -28.73 -55.22
CA ARG A 85 -42.93 -28.81 -56.70
C ARG A 85 -41.91 -27.85 -57.33
N GLY A 86 -41.36 -28.22 -58.49
CA GLY A 86 -40.42 -27.36 -59.25
C GLY A 86 -41.07 -26.06 -59.80
N ARG A 87 -42.39 -26.07 -59.99
CA ARG A 87 -43.22 -24.87 -60.25
C ARG A 87 -44.40 -24.89 -59.26
N PRO A 88 -44.46 -23.93 -58.31
CA PRO A 88 -45.57 -23.82 -57.37
C PRO A 88 -46.91 -23.63 -58.11
N SER A 89 -47.97 -24.27 -57.61
CA SER A 89 -49.34 -24.00 -58.05
C SER A 89 -49.86 -22.67 -57.47
N ASP A 90 -51.00 -22.18 -57.97
CA ASP A 90 -51.62 -20.98 -57.40
C ASP A 90 -52.02 -21.18 -55.93
N ASP A 91 -52.42 -22.41 -55.56
CA ASP A 91 -52.70 -22.80 -54.16
C ASP A 91 -51.42 -22.78 -53.31
N ASP A 92 -50.30 -23.31 -53.83
CA ASP A 92 -49.01 -23.26 -53.12
C ASP A 92 -48.53 -21.80 -52.93
N LEU A 93 -48.77 -20.92 -53.92
CA LEU A 93 -48.44 -19.49 -53.83
C LEU A 93 -49.34 -18.74 -52.85
N ALA A 94 -50.62 -19.13 -52.74
CA ALA A 94 -51.54 -18.59 -51.74
C ALA A 94 -51.14 -19.03 -50.31
N GLU A 95 -50.79 -20.31 -50.12
CA GLU A 95 -50.29 -20.83 -48.84
C GLU A 95 -48.99 -20.13 -48.43
N LEU A 96 -48.04 -19.96 -49.36
CA LEU A 96 -46.81 -19.18 -49.13
C LEU A 96 -47.10 -17.71 -48.80
N ALA A 97 -48.07 -17.09 -49.47
CA ALA A 97 -48.46 -15.71 -49.17
C ALA A 97 -49.01 -15.58 -47.75
N ALA A 98 -49.82 -16.54 -47.29
CA ALA A 98 -50.32 -16.58 -45.92
C ALA A 98 -49.17 -16.73 -44.91
N LEU A 99 -48.31 -17.74 -45.08
CA LEU A 99 -47.20 -18.01 -44.15
C LEU A 99 -46.21 -16.83 -44.05
N LEU A 100 -45.98 -16.10 -45.14
CA LEU A 100 -44.98 -15.03 -45.20
C LEU A 100 -45.54 -13.62 -44.92
N ARG A 101 -46.84 -13.38 -45.11
CA ARG A 101 -47.44 -12.03 -45.02
C ARG A 101 -48.53 -11.89 -43.98
N GLU A 102 -49.16 -12.99 -43.56
CA GLU A 102 -50.24 -12.94 -42.58
C GLU A 102 -49.72 -13.13 -41.14
N PRO A 103 -50.46 -12.63 -40.14
CA PRO A 103 -50.05 -12.72 -38.75
C PRO A 103 -50.33 -14.12 -38.19
N MET A 104 -49.46 -15.05 -38.55
CA MET A 104 -49.57 -16.47 -38.21
C MET A 104 -49.15 -16.79 -36.77
N VAL A 105 -48.23 -16.01 -36.18
CA VAL A 105 -47.69 -16.29 -34.84
C VAL A 105 -48.61 -15.74 -33.77
N ALA A 106 -49.30 -16.62 -33.04
CA ALA A 106 -50.18 -16.26 -31.94
C ALA A 106 -49.41 -16.22 -30.60
N LEU A 107 -49.45 -15.09 -29.91
CA LEU A 107 -48.81 -14.88 -28.62
C LEU A 107 -49.85 -14.61 -27.53
N ASP A 108 -49.61 -15.15 -26.33
CA ASP A 108 -50.39 -14.87 -25.13
C ASP A 108 -49.98 -13.55 -24.45
N ALA A 109 -50.60 -13.22 -23.32
CA ALA A 109 -50.33 -11.99 -22.57
C ALA A 109 -48.91 -11.92 -21.98
N ALA A 110 -48.24 -13.07 -21.77
CA ALA A 110 -46.85 -13.16 -21.34
C ALA A 110 -45.86 -13.10 -22.52
N GLY A 111 -46.38 -13.03 -23.75
CA GLY A 111 -45.58 -13.05 -24.97
C GLY A 111 -45.11 -14.45 -25.36
N LEU A 112 -45.61 -15.52 -24.77
CA LEU A 112 -45.28 -16.89 -25.17
C LEU A 112 -46.20 -17.35 -26.32
N PRO A 113 -45.76 -18.30 -27.17
CA PRO A 113 -46.62 -18.93 -28.16
C PRO A 113 -47.89 -19.52 -27.52
N ALA A 114 -49.07 -19.11 -28.02
CA ALA A 114 -50.37 -19.53 -27.50
C ALA A 114 -50.85 -20.87 -28.08
N ASP A 115 -50.19 -21.36 -29.13
CA ASP A 115 -50.61 -22.57 -29.85
C ASP A 115 -50.40 -23.82 -28.97
N GLY A 116 -51.50 -24.53 -28.70
CA GLY A 116 -51.49 -25.79 -27.92
C GLY A 116 -51.47 -25.63 -26.39
N THR A 117 -51.43 -24.42 -25.84
CA THR A 117 -51.34 -24.17 -24.38
C THR A 117 -52.69 -23.85 -23.72
N GLY A 118 -53.73 -23.54 -24.51
CA GLY A 118 -55.05 -23.14 -24.01
C GLY A 118 -55.13 -21.70 -23.51
N ASN A 119 -54.03 -20.93 -23.60
CA ASN A 119 -54.01 -19.52 -23.25
C ASN A 119 -54.72 -18.66 -24.32
N PRO A 120 -55.44 -17.60 -23.92
CA PRO A 120 -56.06 -16.70 -24.87
C PRO A 120 -55.00 -15.96 -25.70
N VAL A 121 -55.24 -15.87 -27.01
CA VAL A 121 -54.39 -15.11 -27.93
C VAL A 121 -54.53 -13.62 -27.62
N ALA A 122 -53.44 -12.99 -27.20
CA ALA A 122 -53.40 -11.56 -26.91
C ALA A 122 -52.92 -10.74 -28.12
N ARG A 123 -51.99 -11.29 -28.91
CA ARG A 123 -51.43 -10.62 -30.11
C ARG A 123 -51.12 -11.64 -31.20
N ARG A 124 -51.25 -11.24 -32.46
CA ARG A 124 -50.73 -12.01 -33.60
C ARG A 124 -49.68 -11.20 -34.37
N LEU A 125 -48.63 -11.87 -34.84
CA LEU A 125 -47.51 -11.24 -35.56
C LEU A 125 -47.18 -12.00 -36.84
N CYS A 126 -46.72 -11.25 -37.85
CA CYS A 126 -46.12 -11.81 -39.05
C CYS A 126 -44.66 -12.18 -38.81
N LEU A 127 -44.12 -13.13 -39.58
CA LEU A 127 -42.72 -13.54 -39.48
C LEU A 127 -41.73 -12.38 -39.70
N VAL A 128 -42.07 -11.49 -40.64
CA VAL A 128 -41.32 -10.26 -40.97
C VAL A 128 -41.27 -9.24 -39.84
N ASP A 129 -42.18 -9.31 -38.88
CA ASP A 129 -42.19 -8.43 -37.70
C ASP A 129 -41.57 -9.12 -36.49
N LEU A 130 -41.80 -10.43 -36.35
CA LEU A 130 -41.28 -11.23 -35.25
C LEU A 130 -39.75 -11.29 -35.29
N ILE A 131 -39.14 -11.66 -36.42
CA ILE A 131 -37.69 -11.86 -36.47
C ILE A 131 -36.92 -10.58 -36.10
N PRO A 132 -37.21 -9.40 -36.69
CA PRO A 132 -36.54 -8.15 -36.28
C PRO A 132 -36.76 -7.80 -34.81
N MET A 133 -37.96 -8.05 -34.26
CA MET A 133 -38.23 -7.84 -32.83
C MET A 133 -37.32 -8.71 -31.94
N VAL A 134 -37.25 -10.02 -32.22
CA VAL A 134 -36.43 -10.95 -31.43
C VAL A 134 -34.95 -10.59 -31.56
N VAL A 135 -34.49 -10.15 -32.74
CA VAL A 135 -33.11 -9.66 -32.93
C VAL A 135 -32.83 -8.44 -32.04
N VAL A 136 -33.73 -7.46 -31.99
CA VAL A 136 -33.58 -6.26 -31.15
C VAL A 136 -33.58 -6.63 -29.66
N ASP A 137 -34.49 -7.51 -29.23
CA ASP A 137 -34.60 -7.91 -27.84
C ASP A 137 -33.43 -8.80 -27.39
N ALA A 138 -32.94 -9.69 -28.26
CA ALA A 138 -31.73 -10.48 -28.02
C ALA A 138 -30.50 -9.57 -27.91
N ALA A 139 -30.38 -8.55 -28.77
CA ALA A 139 -29.30 -7.57 -28.67
C ALA A 139 -29.40 -6.75 -27.37
N ALA A 140 -30.60 -6.39 -26.92
CA ALA A 140 -30.81 -5.70 -25.64
C ALA A 140 -30.42 -6.59 -24.44
N ALA A 141 -30.78 -7.87 -24.45
CA ALA A 141 -30.32 -8.84 -23.47
C ALA A 141 -28.80 -8.99 -23.47
N GLY A 142 -28.18 -9.09 -24.64
CA GLY A 142 -26.73 -9.14 -24.81
C GLY A 142 -26.01 -7.91 -24.24
N LYS A 143 -26.55 -6.70 -24.44
CA LYS A 143 -25.99 -5.47 -23.84
C LYS A 143 -25.99 -5.51 -22.31
N ARG A 144 -27.05 -6.02 -21.69
CA ARG A 144 -27.14 -6.17 -20.22
C ARG A 144 -26.10 -7.14 -19.70
N LEU A 145 -25.90 -8.28 -20.39
CA LEU A 145 -24.86 -9.26 -20.04
C LEU A 145 -23.44 -8.70 -20.27
N ALA A 146 -23.23 -7.94 -21.33
CA ALA A 146 -21.97 -7.27 -21.60
C ALA A 146 -21.60 -6.27 -20.50
N ALA A 147 -22.57 -5.52 -19.95
CA ALA A 147 -22.34 -4.62 -18.82
C ALA A 147 -21.86 -5.39 -17.57
N VAL A 148 -22.48 -6.54 -17.26
CA VAL A 148 -22.04 -7.40 -16.14
C VAL A 148 -20.62 -7.91 -16.36
N ARG A 149 -20.33 -8.43 -17.55
CA ARG A 149 -18.98 -8.93 -17.89
C ARG A 149 -17.95 -7.81 -17.80
N GLY A 150 -18.25 -6.63 -18.34
CA GLY A 150 -17.36 -5.47 -18.24
C GLY A 150 -17.06 -5.09 -16.79
N ALA A 151 -18.08 -5.06 -15.94
CA ALA A 151 -17.92 -4.80 -14.52
C ALA A 151 -17.09 -5.89 -13.81
N LEU A 152 -17.37 -7.18 -14.06
CA LEU A 152 -16.61 -8.30 -13.50
C LEU A 152 -15.13 -8.29 -13.93
N THR A 153 -14.86 -8.02 -15.21
CA THR A 153 -13.50 -7.86 -15.73
C THR A 153 -12.80 -6.70 -15.04
N ALA A 154 -13.42 -5.52 -15.00
CA ALA A 154 -12.82 -4.35 -14.37
C ALA A 154 -12.51 -4.57 -12.87
N LEU A 155 -13.38 -5.26 -12.15
CA LEU A 155 -13.16 -5.59 -10.74
C LEU A 155 -12.06 -6.65 -10.56
N THR A 156 -12.01 -7.66 -11.44
CA THR A 156 -10.97 -8.68 -11.42
C THR A 156 -9.60 -8.06 -11.68
N ASP A 157 -9.50 -7.23 -12.72
CA ASP A 157 -8.27 -6.53 -13.09
C ASP A 157 -7.80 -5.58 -11.98
N LEU A 158 -8.74 -4.93 -11.29
CA LEU A 158 -8.44 -4.04 -10.17
C LEU A 158 -7.95 -4.81 -8.92
N VAL A 159 -8.57 -5.94 -8.59
CA VAL A 159 -8.29 -6.68 -7.34
C VAL A 159 -7.06 -7.57 -7.47
N SER A 160 -6.78 -8.11 -8.66
CA SER A 160 -5.73 -9.13 -8.85
C SER A 160 -4.34 -8.70 -8.35
N PRO A 161 -3.84 -7.49 -8.66
CA PRO A 161 -2.51 -7.07 -8.17
C PRO A 161 -2.42 -7.03 -6.65
N THR A 162 -3.47 -6.57 -5.96
CA THR A 162 -3.54 -6.56 -4.50
C THR A 162 -3.64 -7.99 -3.95
N ALA A 163 -4.39 -8.88 -4.61
CA ALA A 163 -4.49 -10.28 -4.22
C ALA A 163 -3.13 -10.99 -4.29
N ASP A 164 -2.42 -10.84 -5.41
CA ASP A 164 -1.07 -11.38 -5.59
C ASP A 164 -0.12 -10.85 -4.49
N ALA A 165 -0.25 -9.55 -4.15
CA ALA A 165 0.56 -8.93 -3.12
C ALA A 165 0.26 -9.43 -1.71
N VAL A 166 -1.02 -9.73 -1.41
CA VAL A 166 -1.43 -10.38 -0.16
C VAL A 166 -0.88 -11.81 -0.08
N ASP A 167 -0.91 -12.57 -1.18
CA ASP A 167 -0.38 -13.94 -1.24
C ASP A 167 1.14 -13.98 -1.03
N GLU A 168 1.87 -13.04 -1.65
CA GLU A 168 3.31 -12.88 -1.42
C GLU A 168 3.63 -12.57 0.05
N VAL A 169 2.91 -11.61 0.66
CA VAL A 169 3.06 -11.28 2.09
C VAL A 169 2.73 -12.48 2.96
N THR A 170 1.68 -13.24 2.61
CA THR A 170 1.25 -14.43 3.36
C THR A 170 2.33 -15.49 3.35
N THR A 171 2.89 -15.78 2.17
CA THR A 171 3.97 -16.75 1.99
C THR A 171 5.20 -16.34 2.80
N LEU A 172 5.64 -15.10 2.65
CA LEU A 172 6.82 -14.60 3.36
C LEU A 172 6.58 -14.52 4.87
N ALA A 173 5.40 -14.12 5.32
CA ALA A 173 5.06 -14.12 6.74
C ALA A 173 5.11 -15.52 7.34
N ALA A 174 4.69 -16.56 6.61
CA ALA A 174 4.78 -17.93 7.06
C ALA A 174 6.23 -18.39 7.28
N GLU A 175 7.17 -17.99 6.41
CA GLU A 175 8.61 -18.28 6.59
C GLU A 175 9.18 -17.76 7.92
N PHE A 176 8.65 -16.62 8.39
CA PHE A 176 9.07 -15.98 9.64
C PHE A 176 8.17 -16.33 10.84
N GLY A 177 7.19 -17.22 10.67
CA GLY A 177 6.23 -17.58 11.73
C GLY A 177 5.25 -16.44 12.11
N LEU A 178 5.01 -15.49 11.20
CA LEU A 178 4.21 -14.27 11.41
C LEU A 178 2.87 -14.31 10.69
N THR A 179 2.20 -15.47 10.65
CA THR A 179 0.92 -15.64 9.95
C THR A 179 -0.18 -14.69 10.45
N ASP A 180 -0.11 -14.25 11.71
CA ASP A 180 -0.99 -13.23 12.30
C ASP A 180 -0.89 -11.87 11.60
N LEU A 181 0.25 -11.55 10.97
CA LEU A 181 0.44 -10.33 10.18
C LEU A 181 -0.39 -10.34 8.89
N ALA A 182 -0.52 -11.52 8.26
CA ALA A 182 -1.22 -11.68 6.98
C ALA A 182 -2.73 -11.87 7.14
N ARG A 183 -3.19 -12.46 8.25
CA ARG A 183 -4.62 -12.72 8.53
C ARG A 183 -5.54 -11.51 8.31
N PRO A 184 -5.26 -10.30 8.83
CA PRO A 184 -6.13 -9.15 8.59
C PRO A 184 -6.13 -8.68 7.12
N LEU A 185 -5.04 -8.87 6.39
CA LEU A 185 -4.95 -8.50 4.97
C LEU A 185 -5.81 -9.42 4.11
N ILE A 186 -5.76 -10.74 4.38
CA ILE A 186 -6.61 -11.75 3.73
C ILE A 186 -8.09 -11.44 4.00
N ALA A 187 -8.44 -11.18 5.27
CA ALA A 187 -9.81 -10.87 5.64
C ALA A 187 -10.35 -9.60 4.96
N GLU A 188 -9.53 -8.54 4.87
CA GLU A 188 -9.95 -7.31 4.18
C GLU A 188 -10.05 -7.52 2.66
N LEU A 189 -9.14 -8.29 2.06
CA LEU A 189 -9.22 -8.65 0.64
C LEU A 189 -10.52 -9.37 0.33
N ASP A 190 -10.89 -10.38 1.13
CA ASP A 190 -12.15 -11.11 0.98
C ASP A 190 -13.37 -10.20 1.20
N ALA A 191 -13.30 -9.31 2.19
CA ALA A 191 -14.36 -8.35 2.52
C ALA A 191 -14.56 -7.27 1.44
N VAL A 192 -13.59 -7.05 0.55
CA VAL A 192 -13.73 -6.20 -0.63
C VAL A 192 -14.15 -7.02 -1.84
N ARG A 193 -13.44 -8.11 -2.12
CA ARG A 193 -13.61 -8.93 -3.33
C ARG A 193 -14.96 -9.62 -3.38
N GLY A 194 -15.37 -10.28 -2.29
CA GLY A 194 -16.60 -11.07 -2.25
C GLY A 194 -17.84 -10.25 -2.61
N PRO A 195 -18.13 -9.16 -1.87
CA PRO A 195 -19.27 -8.30 -2.17
C PRO A 195 -19.18 -7.64 -3.55
N ALA A 196 -18.00 -7.21 -3.98
CA ALA A 196 -17.83 -6.56 -5.28
C ALA A 196 -18.13 -7.49 -6.45
N LEU A 197 -17.69 -8.76 -6.39
CA LEU A 197 -17.96 -9.74 -7.43
C LEU A 197 -19.39 -10.28 -7.38
N ALA A 198 -20.05 -10.24 -6.22
CA ALA A 198 -21.45 -10.62 -6.07
C ALA A 198 -22.44 -9.54 -6.53
N ASP A 199 -22.05 -8.26 -6.48
CA ASP A 199 -22.84 -7.13 -7.00
C ASP A 199 -22.01 -6.21 -7.94
N PRO A 200 -21.58 -6.72 -9.10
CA PRO A 200 -20.62 -6.03 -9.96
C PRO A 200 -21.17 -4.74 -10.59
N LEU A 201 -22.47 -4.64 -10.88
CA LEU A 201 -23.05 -3.42 -11.47
C LEU A 201 -23.15 -2.25 -10.47
N THR A 202 -23.12 -2.54 -9.16
CA THR A 202 -22.97 -1.52 -8.11
C THR A 202 -21.50 -1.18 -7.90
N ALA A 203 -20.63 -2.19 -7.88
CA ALA A 203 -19.22 -2.03 -7.57
C ALA A 203 -18.41 -1.40 -8.70
N ALA A 204 -18.79 -1.64 -9.95
CA ALA A 204 -18.18 -1.08 -11.16
C ALA A 204 -19.23 -0.74 -12.25
N PRO A 205 -20.07 0.30 -12.02
CA PRO A 205 -21.02 0.74 -13.03
C PRO A 205 -20.30 1.11 -14.34
N ASP A 206 -20.88 0.71 -15.47
CA ASP A 206 -20.32 0.92 -16.81
C ASP A 206 -18.86 0.43 -16.95
N GLY A 207 -18.48 -0.60 -16.19
CA GLY A 207 -17.13 -1.16 -16.21
C GLY A 207 -16.08 -0.29 -15.50
N THR A 208 -16.50 0.70 -14.72
CA THR A 208 -15.59 1.58 -13.96
C THR A 208 -15.76 1.36 -12.47
N PRO A 209 -14.75 0.82 -11.75
CA PRO A 209 -14.82 0.62 -10.32
C PRO A 209 -15.12 1.91 -9.54
N THR A 210 -16.01 1.82 -8.56
CA THR A 210 -16.41 2.97 -7.74
C THR A 210 -15.28 3.43 -6.80
N ALA A 211 -15.34 4.70 -6.40
CA ALA A 211 -14.44 5.28 -5.40
C ALA A 211 -14.43 4.52 -4.05
N ALA A 212 -15.55 3.86 -3.71
CA ALA A 212 -15.65 3.05 -2.51
C ALA A 212 -14.76 1.79 -2.60
N VAL A 213 -14.81 1.09 -3.74
CA VAL A 213 -13.98 -0.11 -3.99
C VAL A 213 -12.52 0.27 -4.12
N THR A 214 -12.20 1.27 -4.95
CA THR A 214 -10.82 1.71 -5.16
C THR A 214 -10.21 2.29 -3.88
N GLY A 215 -10.98 3.04 -3.10
CA GLY A 215 -10.52 3.59 -1.82
C GLY A 215 -10.27 2.51 -0.75
N ARG A 216 -11.06 1.42 -0.71
CA ARG A 216 -10.80 0.28 0.18
C ARG A 216 -9.55 -0.47 -0.25
N LEU A 217 -9.40 -0.77 -1.54
CA LEU A 217 -8.19 -1.42 -2.06
C LEU A 217 -6.93 -0.57 -1.84
N GLY A 218 -6.99 0.75 -2.05
CA GLY A 218 -5.83 1.61 -1.79
C GLY A 218 -5.35 1.57 -0.33
N ARG A 219 -6.27 1.50 0.65
CA ARG A 219 -5.90 1.31 2.06
C ARG A 219 -5.33 -0.07 2.35
N LEU A 220 -5.86 -1.10 1.65
CA LEU A 220 -5.31 -2.44 1.74
C LEU A 220 -3.89 -2.49 1.15
N ASP A 221 -3.65 -1.85 0.00
CA ASP A 221 -2.33 -1.74 -0.62
C ASP A 221 -1.32 -1.05 0.29
N GLU A 222 -1.72 0.03 0.98
CA GLU A 222 -0.88 0.67 2.00
C GLU A 222 -0.51 -0.28 3.14
N SER A 223 -1.48 -1.07 3.60
CA SER A 223 -1.30 -2.08 4.66
C SER A 223 -0.39 -3.23 4.21
N VAL A 224 -0.57 -3.72 2.99
CA VAL A 224 0.28 -4.71 2.32
C VAL A 224 1.70 -4.16 2.17
N ALA A 225 1.86 -2.92 1.72
CA ALA A 225 3.17 -2.29 1.59
C ALA A 225 3.88 -2.14 2.94
N ALA A 226 3.15 -1.82 4.02
CA ALA A 226 3.69 -1.79 5.37
C ALA A 226 4.15 -3.19 5.84
N ALA A 227 3.35 -4.23 5.59
CA ALA A 227 3.72 -5.61 5.90
C ALA A 227 4.95 -6.07 5.10
N ARG A 228 5.00 -5.79 3.79
CA ARG A 228 6.17 -6.06 2.94
C ARG A 228 7.42 -5.39 3.50
N ARG A 229 7.39 -4.09 3.81
CA ARG A 229 8.55 -3.40 4.40
C ARG A 229 9.04 -4.04 5.69
N ARG A 230 8.12 -4.44 6.58
CA ARG A 230 8.45 -5.14 7.82
C ARG A 230 9.14 -6.47 7.54
N LEU A 231 8.57 -7.29 6.65
CA LEU A 231 9.12 -8.60 6.30
C LEU A 231 10.47 -8.48 5.57
N SER A 232 10.62 -7.53 4.64
CA SER A 232 11.90 -7.25 3.98
C SER A 232 12.99 -6.84 4.99
N GLY A 233 12.63 -6.12 6.05
CA GLY A 233 13.55 -5.83 7.16
C GLY A 233 14.03 -7.09 7.89
N LEU A 234 13.17 -8.09 8.05
CA LEU A 234 13.54 -9.38 8.65
C LEU A 234 14.40 -10.23 7.70
N VAL A 235 14.08 -10.22 6.39
CA VAL A 235 14.91 -10.87 5.37
C VAL A 235 16.32 -10.28 5.38
N ALA A 236 16.44 -8.95 5.32
CA ALA A 236 17.74 -8.28 5.38
C ALA A 236 18.49 -8.59 6.68
N LEU A 237 17.80 -8.64 7.81
CA LEU A 237 18.40 -9.01 9.09
C LEU A 237 18.90 -10.46 9.11
N ARG A 238 18.13 -11.41 8.56
CA ARG A 238 18.53 -12.82 8.43
C ARG A 238 19.77 -12.95 7.54
N ASP A 239 19.73 -12.33 6.37
CA ASP A 239 20.72 -12.54 5.32
C ASP A 239 22.06 -11.86 5.68
N ASP A 240 22.05 -10.73 6.40
CA ASP A 240 23.24 -9.96 6.80
C ASP A 240 23.54 -10.00 8.31
N TYR A 241 23.00 -10.99 9.06
CA TYR A 241 23.21 -11.03 10.51
C TYR A 241 24.71 -11.06 10.90
N ALA A 242 25.51 -11.87 10.20
CA ALA A 242 26.94 -12.01 10.45
C ALA A 242 27.72 -10.70 10.17
N GLY A 243 27.36 -9.97 9.11
CA GLY A 243 27.93 -8.67 8.80
C GLY A 243 27.62 -7.66 9.89
N ARG A 244 26.34 -7.54 10.27
CA ARG A 244 25.90 -6.67 11.37
C ARG A 244 26.55 -7.03 12.70
N ARG A 245 26.67 -8.32 13.04
CA ARG A 245 27.34 -8.82 14.24
C ARG A 245 28.81 -8.41 14.32
N SER A 246 29.50 -8.45 13.19
CA SER A 246 30.89 -7.98 13.09
C SER A 246 30.96 -6.46 13.29
N GLY A 247 30.02 -5.72 12.70
CA GLY A 247 29.85 -4.28 12.92
C GLY A 247 29.65 -3.90 14.38
N TRP A 248 28.69 -4.53 15.08
CA TRP A 248 28.46 -4.28 16.50
C TRP A 248 29.68 -4.59 17.36
N THR A 249 30.42 -5.66 17.02
CA THR A 249 31.66 -6.00 17.72
C THR A 249 32.70 -4.89 17.58
N ALA A 250 32.89 -4.37 16.37
CA ALA A 250 33.77 -3.23 16.12
C ALA A 250 33.31 -1.96 16.85
N SER A 251 32.01 -1.66 16.84
CA SER A 251 31.44 -0.52 17.57
C SER A 251 31.65 -0.63 19.08
N LEU A 252 31.53 -1.83 19.65
CA LEU A 252 31.77 -2.07 21.07
C LEU A 252 33.25 -1.99 21.46
N THR A 253 34.15 -2.37 20.55
CA THR A 253 35.60 -2.13 20.73
C THR A 253 35.88 -0.62 20.75
N ALA A 254 35.34 0.13 19.78
CA ALA A 254 35.50 1.59 19.74
C ALA A 254 34.87 2.29 20.96
N LEU A 255 33.73 1.80 21.45
CA LEU A 255 33.12 2.28 22.69
C LEU A 255 34.03 2.05 23.90
N ALA A 256 34.61 0.85 24.03
CA ALA A 256 35.52 0.54 25.12
C ALA A 256 36.76 1.45 25.12
N GLU A 257 37.32 1.74 23.94
CA GLU A 257 38.41 2.71 23.78
C GLU A 257 37.99 4.12 24.19
N ALA A 258 36.78 4.56 23.81
CA ALA A 258 36.23 5.85 24.21
C ALA A 258 36.02 5.96 25.73
N GLU A 259 35.49 4.90 26.37
CA GLU A 259 35.33 4.82 27.83
C GLU A 259 36.69 4.86 28.54
N GLN A 260 37.70 4.15 28.02
CA GLN A 260 39.06 4.20 28.57
C GLN A 260 39.68 5.61 28.47
N ALA A 261 39.52 6.26 27.32
CA ALA A 261 40.00 7.63 27.10
C ALA A 261 39.28 8.63 28.02
N ALA A 262 37.96 8.51 28.17
CA ALA A 262 37.18 9.31 29.11
C ALA A 262 37.62 9.07 30.57
N GLY A 263 37.87 7.81 30.94
CA GLY A 263 38.37 7.45 32.27
C GLY A 263 39.77 8.00 32.55
N ALA A 264 40.65 8.02 31.55
CA ALA A 264 41.96 8.65 31.65
C ALA A 264 41.86 10.17 31.84
N ALA A 265 41.02 10.85 31.05
CA ALA A 265 40.76 12.28 31.19
C ALA A 265 40.14 12.63 32.56
N TYR A 266 39.16 11.83 33.01
CA TYR A 266 38.56 11.95 34.34
C TYR A 266 39.62 11.86 35.45
N ARG A 267 40.49 10.82 35.42
CA ARG A 267 41.55 10.67 36.43
C ARG A 267 42.54 11.84 36.41
N ALA A 268 42.89 12.34 35.22
CA ALA A 268 43.75 13.51 35.08
C ALA A 268 43.12 14.79 35.65
N ALA A 269 41.82 15.00 35.40
CA ALA A 269 41.05 16.10 35.97
C ALA A 269 40.94 15.97 37.50
N ALA A 270 40.55 14.81 38.02
CA ALA A 270 40.43 14.55 39.45
C ALA A 270 41.75 14.72 40.22
N ALA A 271 42.90 14.41 39.60
CA ALA A 271 44.20 14.64 40.21
C ALA A 271 44.62 16.12 40.24
N LYS A 272 44.10 16.94 39.32
CA LYS A 272 44.56 18.34 39.09
C LYS A 272 43.56 19.39 39.54
N ILE A 273 42.28 19.06 39.63
CA ILE A 273 41.16 19.97 39.91
C ILE A 273 40.47 19.50 41.18
N ALA A 274 40.28 20.41 42.13
CA ALA A 274 39.50 20.14 43.33
C ALA A 274 38.02 20.10 42.96
N ASP A 275 37.33 19.04 43.40
CA ASP A 275 35.91 18.79 43.14
C ASP A 275 35.48 19.07 41.67
N PRO A 276 35.93 18.23 40.71
CA PRO A 276 35.66 18.47 39.30
C PRO A 276 34.17 18.39 38.91
N GLY A 277 33.29 17.93 39.81
CA GLY A 277 31.84 17.80 39.54
C GLY A 277 31.49 16.83 38.40
N LEU A 278 32.43 15.99 37.98
CA LEU A 278 32.23 15.03 36.90
C LEU A 278 31.61 13.73 37.44
N PRO A 279 30.61 13.15 36.78
CA PRO A 279 30.11 11.83 37.15
C PRO A 279 31.14 10.74 36.76
N PRO A 280 31.09 9.56 37.38
CA PRO A 280 31.95 8.44 37.01
C PRO A 280 31.66 7.98 35.58
N VAL A 281 32.71 7.52 34.88
CA VAL A 281 32.58 6.96 33.52
C VAL A 281 31.92 5.58 33.61
N PRO A 282 30.78 5.34 32.95
CA PRO A 282 30.14 4.03 32.91
C PRO A 282 31.02 2.97 32.22
N ALA A 283 30.80 1.70 32.57
CA ALA A 283 31.39 0.54 31.88
C ALA A 283 30.34 -0.14 30.98
N ALA A 284 29.74 0.64 30.07
CA ALA A 284 28.64 0.18 29.22
C ALA A 284 29.12 -0.82 28.15
N ALA A 285 30.36 -0.70 27.66
CA ALA A 285 30.89 -1.61 26.65
C ALA A 285 30.86 -3.09 27.08
N GLU A 286 31.18 -3.38 28.34
CA GLU A 286 31.15 -4.74 28.89
C GLU A 286 29.72 -5.29 28.97
N GLN A 287 28.80 -4.48 29.49
CA GLN A 287 27.40 -4.84 29.62
C GLN A 287 26.77 -5.13 28.24
N LEU A 288 27.04 -4.27 27.26
CA LEU A 288 26.52 -4.44 25.90
C LEU A 288 27.18 -5.63 25.17
N ARG A 289 28.45 -5.96 25.46
CA ARG A 289 29.09 -7.18 24.95
C ARG A 289 28.37 -8.45 25.39
N SER A 290 27.93 -8.51 26.65
CA SER A 290 27.14 -9.66 27.13
C SER A 290 25.80 -9.80 26.40
N ARG A 291 25.19 -8.69 25.97
CA ARG A 291 23.91 -8.69 25.22
C ARG A 291 24.05 -9.24 23.81
N LEU A 292 25.23 -9.15 23.19
CA LEU A 292 25.44 -9.76 21.86
C LEU A 292 25.22 -11.27 21.87
N ALA A 293 25.55 -11.96 22.96
CA ALA A 293 25.30 -13.40 23.08
C ALA A 293 23.78 -13.73 23.05
N ASN A 294 22.95 -12.88 23.67
CA ASN A 294 21.50 -13.01 23.61
C ASN A 294 20.96 -12.76 22.19
N LEU A 295 21.53 -11.81 21.43
CA LEU A 295 21.19 -11.66 20.01
C LEU A 295 21.52 -12.93 19.22
N ASP A 296 22.69 -13.53 19.48
CA ASP A 296 23.12 -14.77 18.82
C ASP A 296 22.20 -15.96 19.18
N GLU A 297 21.64 -15.99 20.39
CA GLU A 297 20.60 -16.95 20.82
C GLU A 297 19.29 -16.74 20.09
N LEU A 298 18.78 -15.51 20.04
CA LEU A 298 17.55 -15.16 19.32
C LEU A 298 17.66 -15.47 17.81
N HIS A 299 18.82 -15.20 17.21
CA HIS A 299 19.11 -15.55 15.82
C HIS A 299 19.10 -17.06 15.59
N ARG A 300 19.80 -17.84 16.42
CA ARG A 300 19.79 -19.31 16.32
C ARG A 300 18.40 -19.92 16.56
N GLY A 301 17.61 -19.31 17.43
CA GLY A 301 16.24 -19.71 17.71
C GLY A 301 15.22 -19.25 16.67
N ALA A 302 15.64 -18.55 15.59
CA ALA A 302 14.76 -17.97 14.59
C ALA A 302 13.65 -17.08 15.18
N ALA A 303 13.92 -16.42 16.31
CA ALA A 303 12.97 -15.54 16.99
C ALA A 303 12.98 -14.14 16.36
N TRP A 304 12.65 -14.06 15.07
CA TRP A 304 12.91 -12.88 14.22
C TRP A 304 12.34 -11.55 14.73
N PRO A 305 11.10 -11.47 15.23
CA PRO A 305 10.57 -10.21 15.77
C PRO A 305 11.34 -9.74 17.01
N ALA A 306 11.56 -10.65 17.95
CA ALA A 306 12.30 -10.36 19.16
C ALA A 306 13.76 -9.98 18.85
N LEU A 307 14.37 -10.64 17.86
CA LEU A 307 15.70 -10.30 17.38
C LEU A 307 15.73 -8.89 16.80
N ALA A 308 14.79 -8.53 15.93
CA ALA A 308 14.73 -7.21 15.31
C ALA A 308 14.62 -6.09 16.37
N ASP A 309 13.75 -6.27 17.36
CA ASP A 309 13.58 -5.32 18.47
C ASP A 309 14.85 -5.22 19.33
N ALA A 310 15.46 -6.36 19.67
CA ALA A 310 16.67 -6.42 20.47
C ALA A 310 17.87 -5.80 19.76
N VAL A 311 18.00 -6.01 18.45
CA VAL A 311 19.03 -5.38 17.60
C VAL A 311 18.85 -3.86 17.59
N ALA A 312 17.65 -3.36 17.30
CA ALA A 312 17.39 -1.92 17.26
C ALA A 312 17.60 -1.25 18.62
N SER A 313 17.29 -1.95 19.72
CA SER A 313 17.60 -1.47 21.07
C SER A 313 19.11 -1.40 21.32
N THR A 314 19.83 -2.47 20.99
CA THR A 314 21.29 -2.58 21.22
C THR A 314 22.05 -1.52 20.41
N GLU A 315 21.68 -1.29 19.15
CA GLU A 315 22.31 -0.26 18.30
C GLU A 315 22.13 1.15 18.86
N ARG A 316 20.92 1.47 19.34
CA ARG A 316 20.64 2.77 19.98
C ARG A 316 21.44 2.96 21.27
N GLU A 317 21.55 1.91 22.08
CA GLU A 317 22.32 1.96 23.34
C GLU A 317 23.83 2.09 23.11
N ILE A 318 24.39 1.38 22.11
CA ILE A 318 25.80 1.53 21.72
C ILE A 318 26.08 2.98 21.30
N ALA A 319 25.22 3.55 20.45
CA ALA A 319 25.36 4.93 20.00
C ALA A 319 25.28 5.93 21.17
N ALA A 320 24.26 5.79 22.03
CA ALA A 320 24.10 6.66 23.19
C ALA A 320 25.26 6.55 24.19
N ALA A 321 25.79 5.35 24.42
CA ALA A 321 26.96 5.16 25.28
C ALA A 321 28.22 5.79 24.69
N ALA A 322 28.42 5.70 23.37
CA ALA A 322 29.56 6.30 22.68
C ALA A 322 29.50 7.83 22.74
N ASP A 323 28.32 8.42 22.53
CA ASP A 323 28.09 9.85 22.68
C ASP A 323 28.40 10.29 24.11
N ARG A 324 27.89 9.53 25.10
CA ARG A 324 28.11 9.84 26.51
C ARG A 324 29.58 9.79 26.91
N ALA A 325 30.33 8.78 26.44
CA ALA A 325 31.77 8.68 26.71
C ALA A 325 32.53 9.88 26.13
N ARG A 326 32.17 10.31 24.91
CA ARG A 326 32.77 11.49 24.26
C ARG A 326 32.46 12.79 25.01
N GLU A 327 31.22 12.98 25.46
CA GLU A 327 30.83 14.13 26.28
C GLU A 327 31.62 14.19 27.58
N LEU A 328 31.72 13.07 28.30
CA LEU A 328 32.45 12.99 29.57
C LEU A 328 33.93 13.32 29.39
N ARG A 329 34.54 12.77 28.33
CA ARG A 329 35.92 13.10 27.97
C ARG A 329 36.07 14.60 27.69
N SER A 330 35.20 15.17 26.87
CA SER A 330 35.25 16.60 26.51
C SER A 330 35.08 17.49 27.73
N ALA A 331 34.20 17.14 28.67
CA ALA A 331 34.02 17.87 29.93
C ALA A 331 35.29 17.84 30.78
N ALA A 332 35.91 16.67 30.94
CA ALA A 332 37.16 16.51 31.69
C ALA A 332 38.34 17.28 31.06
N ASP A 333 38.52 17.14 29.75
CA ASP A 333 39.54 17.86 28.99
C ASP A 333 39.30 19.38 29.05
N GLY A 334 38.03 19.82 29.04
CA GLY A 334 37.65 21.23 29.18
C GLY A 334 38.06 21.85 30.53
N LEU A 335 37.92 21.12 31.64
CA LEU A 335 38.39 21.58 32.95
C LEU A 335 39.92 21.76 32.99
N LEU A 336 40.65 20.81 32.40
CA LEU A 336 42.10 20.86 32.30
C LEU A 336 42.57 22.01 31.40
N ALA A 337 41.94 22.17 30.23
CA ALA A 337 42.21 23.27 29.31
C ALA A 337 41.95 24.62 29.97
N ARG A 338 40.85 24.74 30.74
CA ARG A 338 40.53 25.96 31.48
C ARG A 338 41.61 26.31 32.50
N ARG A 339 42.17 25.33 33.20
CA ARG A 339 43.30 25.55 34.11
C ARG A 339 44.52 26.09 33.37
N GLU A 340 44.88 25.49 32.24
CA GLU A 340 46.04 25.93 31.44
C GLU A 340 45.82 27.32 30.82
N GLU A 341 44.61 27.62 30.36
CA GLU A 341 44.23 28.97 29.89
C GLU A 341 44.44 30.01 30.99
N LEU A 342 43.99 29.73 32.23
CA LEU A 342 44.18 30.64 33.36
C LEU A 342 45.66 30.85 33.69
N ARG A 343 46.50 29.82 33.57
CA ARG A 343 47.97 29.94 33.74
C ARG A 343 48.58 30.83 32.66
N GLY A 344 48.20 30.63 31.40
CA GLY A 344 48.63 31.49 30.30
C GLY A 344 48.22 32.95 30.48
N ARG A 345 46.97 33.20 30.89
CA ARG A 345 46.47 34.55 31.20
C ARG A 345 47.23 35.20 32.36
N LEU A 346 47.46 34.47 33.44
CA LEU A 346 48.23 34.96 34.58
C LEU A 346 49.66 35.34 34.15
N ALA A 347 50.33 34.50 33.34
CA ALA A 347 51.66 34.78 32.80
C ALA A 347 51.67 36.02 31.90
N ALA A 348 50.68 36.19 31.03
CA ALA A 348 50.55 37.37 30.18
C ALA A 348 50.35 38.65 30.99
N TYR A 349 49.48 38.62 32.01
CA TYR A 349 49.30 39.77 32.90
C TYR A 349 50.55 40.06 33.74
N ARG A 350 51.33 39.04 34.14
CA ARG A 350 52.64 39.24 34.78
C ARG A 350 53.63 39.95 33.84
N ALA A 351 53.72 39.52 32.59
CA ALA A 351 54.59 40.16 31.59
C ALA A 351 54.17 41.64 31.35
N LYS A 352 52.87 41.92 31.30
CA LYS A 352 52.35 43.29 31.21
C LYS A 352 52.73 44.14 32.43
N ALA A 353 52.57 43.61 33.64
CA ALA A 353 52.99 44.30 34.86
C ALA A 353 54.51 44.59 34.88
N ALA A 354 55.32 43.66 34.37
CA ALA A 354 56.77 43.83 34.21
C ALA A 354 57.12 44.96 33.24
N ALA A 355 56.52 44.96 32.05
CA ALA A 355 56.74 45.99 31.04
C ALA A 355 56.35 47.40 31.52
N LEU A 356 55.39 47.49 32.43
CA LEU A 356 54.93 48.76 33.03
C LEU A 356 55.71 49.16 34.30
N GLY A 357 56.69 48.35 34.74
CA GLY A 357 57.46 48.60 35.96
C GLY A 357 56.59 48.56 37.23
N ARG A 358 55.62 47.63 37.29
CA ARG A 358 54.64 47.51 38.39
C ARG A 358 54.71 46.19 39.16
N LEU A 359 55.80 45.44 39.01
CA LEU A 359 56.00 44.20 39.75
C LEU A 359 56.20 44.42 41.25
N GLU A 360 56.69 45.58 41.65
CA GLU A 360 57.00 45.91 43.05
C GLU A 360 55.80 46.48 43.82
N ASP A 361 54.67 46.74 43.14
CA ASP A 361 53.45 47.16 43.82
C ASP A 361 52.93 46.03 44.72
N THR A 362 52.72 46.35 46.00
CA THR A 362 52.45 45.36 47.03
C THR A 362 51.09 44.67 46.83
N ASP A 363 50.05 45.35 46.33
CA ASP A 363 48.75 44.73 46.10
C ASP A 363 48.78 43.83 44.86
N VAL A 364 49.39 44.31 43.77
CA VAL A 364 49.55 43.56 42.51
C VAL A 364 50.38 42.30 42.75
N ALA A 365 51.51 42.39 43.47
CA ALA A 365 52.35 41.25 43.82
C ALA A 365 51.60 40.23 44.70
N ARG A 366 50.85 40.69 45.71
CA ARG A 366 50.06 39.81 46.60
C ARG A 366 48.98 39.06 45.84
N ARG A 367 48.23 39.73 44.96
CA ARG A 367 47.19 39.09 44.12
C ARG A 367 47.79 38.12 43.11
N TYR A 368 48.95 38.46 42.53
CA TYR A 368 49.71 37.54 41.68
C TYR A 368 50.06 36.25 42.44
N SER A 369 50.70 36.35 43.62
CA SER A 369 51.08 35.19 44.43
C SER A 369 49.88 34.37 44.91
N ALA A 370 48.72 35.00 45.14
CA ALA A 370 47.48 34.27 45.45
C ALA A 370 46.97 33.45 44.25
N ALA A 371 46.90 34.05 43.06
CA ALA A 371 46.50 33.37 41.84
C ALA A 371 47.49 32.26 41.42
N GLU A 372 48.80 32.52 41.55
CA GLU A 372 49.86 31.56 41.25
C GLU A 372 49.78 30.34 42.17
N ARG A 373 49.64 30.55 43.49
CA ARG A 373 49.47 29.44 44.44
C ARG A 373 48.28 28.56 44.09
N LEU A 374 47.12 29.16 43.80
CA LEU A 374 45.91 28.39 43.45
C LEU A 374 46.10 27.58 42.15
N LEU A 375 46.71 28.16 41.12
CA LEU A 375 46.85 27.50 39.82
C LEU A 375 47.97 26.45 39.78
N TYR A 376 49.05 26.64 40.53
CA TYR A 376 50.24 25.77 40.50
C TYR A 376 50.26 24.71 41.61
N THR A 377 49.31 24.78 42.56
CA THR A 377 49.07 23.70 43.54
C THR A 377 48.05 22.71 42.97
N ALA A 378 48.26 21.41 43.22
CA ALA A 378 47.30 20.36 42.89
C ALA A 378 46.76 19.74 44.20
N PRO A 379 45.43 19.52 44.33
CA PRO A 379 44.37 19.89 43.39
C PRO A 379 44.06 21.41 43.38
N CYS A 380 43.73 21.96 42.21
CA CYS A 380 43.40 23.38 41.99
C CYS A 380 41.90 23.61 42.16
N ASP A 381 41.50 24.52 43.06
CA ASP A 381 40.13 25.07 43.10
C ASP A 381 39.95 26.02 41.89
N LEU A 382 39.36 25.50 40.82
CA LEU A 382 39.23 26.19 39.54
C LEU A 382 38.31 27.44 39.64
N PRO A 383 37.17 27.42 40.37
CA PRO A 383 36.41 28.62 40.68
C PRO A 383 37.22 29.68 41.43
N ALA A 384 37.96 29.31 42.48
CA ALA A 384 38.77 30.26 43.25
C ALA A 384 39.92 30.83 42.41
N ALA A 385 40.61 29.98 41.63
CA ALA A 385 41.67 30.39 40.72
C ALA A 385 41.17 31.39 39.67
N THR A 386 39.97 31.15 39.11
CA THR A 386 39.33 32.07 38.16
C THR A 386 39.10 33.45 38.79
N ARG A 387 38.55 33.50 40.02
CA ARG A 387 38.35 34.76 40.76
C ARG A 387 39.67 35.46 41.07
N ALA A 388 40.71 34.71 41.44
CA ALA A 388 42.02 35.27 41.77
C ALA A 388 42.72 35.89 40.54
N VAL A 389 42.70 35.22 39.39
CA VAL A 389 43.25 35.77 38.13
C VAL A 389 42.51 37.04 37.71
N TYR A 390 41.16 37.04 37.81
CA TYR A 390 40.38 38.23 37.51
C TYR A 390 40.67 39.38 38.49
N GLY A 391 40.79 39.08 39.79
CA GLY A 391 41.15 40.08 40.81
C GLY A 391 42.53 40.69 40.59
N TYR A 392 43.50 39.90 40.11
CA TYR A 392 44.82 40.39 39.70
C TYR A 392 44.75 41.30 38.46
N GLN A 393 43.99 40.88 37.44
CA GLN A 393 43.76 41.69 36.24
C GLN A 393 43.16 43.07 36.58
N GLN A 394 42.14 43.10 37.44
CA GLN A 394 41.48 44.35 37.83
C GLN A 394 42.42 45.30 38.57
N ALA A 395 43.19 44.78 39.54
CA ALA A 395 44.17 45.59 40.26
C ALA A 395 45.21 46.21 39.31
N LEU A 396 45.73 45.42 38.35
CA LEU A 396 46.66 45.92 37.35
C LEU A 396 46.01 47.03 36.48
N SER A 397 44.75 46.85 36.07
CA SER A 397 44.01 47.85 35.29
C SER A 397 43.68 49.13 36.07
N GLU A 398 43.32 49.03 37.34
CA GLU A 398 43.11 50.18 38.23
C GLU A 398 44.39 50.97 38.43
N LEU A 399 45.51 50.28 38.66
CA LEU A 399 46.80 50.91 38.88
C LEU A 399 47.34 51.63 37.63
N VAL A 400 47.02 51.13 36.44
CA VAL A 400 47.29 51.83 35.17
C VAL A 400 46.45 53.10 35.05
N ARG A 401 45.13 53.02 35.30
CA ARG A 401 44.21 54.16 35.21
C ARG A 401 44.51 55.27 36.22
N GLN A 402 44.88 54.92 37.46
CA GLN A 402 45.25 55.90 38.48
C GLN A 402 46.46 56.75 38.07
N ARG A 403 47.34 56.20 37.23
CA ARG A 403 48.53 56.90 36.73
C ARG A 403 48.25 57.74 35.48
N GLU A 404 47.32 57.30 34.63
CA GLU A 404 46.82 58.08 33.48
C GLU A 404 45.97 59.29 33.91
N GLY A 405 45.31 59.22 35.08
CA GLY A 405 44.57 60.35 35.66
C GLY A 405 45.37 61.23 36.62
N SER A 406 46.61 60.84 36.96
CA SER A 406 47.55 61.62 37.79
C SER A 406 48.71 62.23 36.98
N ALA A 407 48.73 62.00 35.67
CA ALA A 407 49.57 62.66 34.67
C ALA A 407 48.71 63.68 33.93
#